data_AF-A0A380G691-F1
#
_entry.id   AF-A0A380G691-F1
#
_cell.length_a   1.000
_cell.length_b   1.000
_cell.length_c   1.000
_cell.angle_alpha   90.00
_cell.angle_beta   90.00
_cell.angle_gamma   90.00
#
_symmetry.space_group_name_H-M   'P 1'
#
loop_
_entity.id
_entity.type
_entity.pdbx_description
1 polymer ?
#
loop_
_entity_poly.entity_id
_entity_poly.type
_entity_poly.pdbx_seq_one_letter_code
_entity_poly.pdbx_strand_id
1 'polypeptide(L)'
;MNYIKYEIKNDTEKIKIQHYNNLSADSFEKEYHFCWSEFLNWLSVKRIDPTNKYARGLMLCGEVKTGENDNVIKRRNNDNVVNRNMLVIDYDELDSSIDFIQTIYDRIGKLSYCIYSTYNHTPEKPRYRLVIPLSRPLDSKCYKNAIALFGEHIGLKYDESSKVASQVQALPVVKDKDSEFIFKVNDALILDTDELLKNVDIQKDKGGTASPFRKRDPSHWESIAMGVGAGERNIVLTQLIGYLLRRYVEPSLVYGLAYGWAKQCTPPIGDKEITKTFKSIYTKHTRKE
;
A
#
# COMPACT_ATOMS: atom_id res chain seq x y z
N MET A 1 24.43 0.11 24.92
CA MET A 1 23.55 0.27 23.75
C MET A 1 24.31 1.13 22.75
N ASN A 2 24.70 0.58 21.60
CA ASN A 2 25.37 1.36 20.56
C ASN A 2 24.32 2.26 19.91
N TYR A 3 24.37 3.55 20.23
CA TYR A 3 23.54 4.57 19.62
C TYR A 3 24.09 4.84 18.22
N ILE A 4 23.35 4.45 17.18
CA ILE A 4 23.64 4.88 15.81
C ILE A 4 22.99 6.25 15.66
N LYS A 5 23.82 7.30 15.57
CA LYS A 5 23.35 8.64 15.26
C LYS A 5 23.18 8.74 13.74
N TYR A 6 21.94 8.80 13.27
CA TYR A 6 21.63 9.08 11.87
C TYR A 6 21.70 10.60 11.67
N GLU A 7 22.75 11.06 10.98
CA GLU A 7 22.84 12.42 10.45
C GLU A 7 22.40 12.35 8.98
N ILE A 8 21.20 12.87 8.71
CA ILE A 8 20.58 12.86 7.38
C ILE A 8 20.59 14.27 6.80
N LYS A 9 20.68 14.37 5.48
CA LYS A 9 20.67 15.64 4.76
C LYS A 9 19.26 16.19 4.57
N ASN A 10 18.28 15.29 4.43
CA ASN A 10 16.88 15.65 4.20
C ASN A 10 16.08 15.36 5.47
N ASP A 11 15.90 16.39 6.30
CA ASP A 11 15.16 16.27 7.56
C ASP A 11 13.76 16.89 7.43
N THR A 12 12.84 16.49 8.31
CA THR A 12 11.51 17.11 8.44
C THR A 12 11.52 18.07 9.61
N GLU A 13 10.74 19.15 9.56
CA GLU A 13 10.66 20.10 10.68
C GLU A 13 10.03 19.48 11.94
N LYS A 14 8.95 18.68 11.77
CA LYS A 14 8.21 18.13 12.90
C LYS A 14 7.34 16.92 12.55
N ILE A 15 7.57 15.83 13.26
CA ILE A 15 6.79 14.59 13.27
C ILE A 15 6.19 14.42 14.67
N LYS A 16 4.87 14.26 14.74
CA LYS A 16 4.17 13.90 15.98
C LYS A 16 3.99 12.39 16.05
N ILE A 17 4.32 11.81 17.20
CA ILE A 17 4.08 10.39 17.49
C ILE A 17 3.20 10.28 18.72
N GLN A 18 2.06 9.60 18.60
CA GLN A 18 1.29 9.16 19.76
C GLN A 18 1.78 7.77 20.18
N HIS A 19 2.27 7.65 21.40
CA HIS A 19 2.71 6.39 21.98
C HIS A 19 1.59 5.76 22.81
N TYR A 20 1.38 4.46 22.59
CA TYR A 20 0.36 3.65 23.24
C TYR A 20 1.01 2.46 23.94
N ASN A 21 0.64 2.22 25.19
CA ASN A 21 1.15 1.10 25.98
C ASN A 21 0.79 -0.28 25.42
N ASN A 22 -0.40 -0.42 24.82
CA ASN A 22 -0.89 -1.70 24.30
C ASN A 22 -1.95 -1.49 23.20
N LEU A 23 -2.62 -2.57 22.78
CA LEU A 23 -3.61 -2.54 21.70
C LEU A 23 -4.95 -1.87 22.09
N SER A 24 -5.20 -1.54 23.36
CA SER A 24 -6.41 -0.81 23.76
C SER A 24 -6.42 0.62 23.23
N ALA A 25 -7.52 1.04 22.61
CA ALA A 25 -7.65 2.37 21.99
C ALA A 25 -7.38 3.54 22.96
N ASP A 26 -7.56 3.32 24.26
CA ASP A 26 -7.38 4.32 25.32
C ASP A 26 -6.00 4.25 26.00
N SER A 27 -5.11 3.35 25.57
CA SER A 27 -3.82 3.16 26.23
C SER A 27 -2.78 4.24 25.88
N PHE A 28 -3.22 5.45 25.54
CA PHE A 28 -2.32 6.56 25.23
C PHE A 28 -1.46 6.84 26.46
N GLU A 29 -0.15 6.99 26.22
CA GLU A 29 0.82 7.27 27.28
C GLU A 29 1.41 8.65 27.10
N LYS A 30 1.96 8.92 25.92
CA LYS A 30 2.78 10.11 25.68
C LYS A 30 2.77 10.51 24.21
N GLU A 31 2.87 11.82 23.97
CA GLU A 31 3.18 12.36 22.65
C GLU A 31 4.66 12.72 22.57
N TYR A 32 5.30 12.36 21.45
CA TYR A 32 6.66 12.75 21.11
C TYR A 32 6.68 13.63 19.87
N HIS A 33 7.55 14.63 19.86
CA HIS A 33 7.82 15.49 18.70
C HIS A 33 9.27 15.25 18.29
N PHE A 34 9.48 14.95 17.02
CA PHE A 34 10.79 14.65 16.47
C PHE A 34 10.97 15.36 15.12
N CYS A 35 12.20 15.66 14.73
CA CYS A 35 12.53 15.66 13.30
C CYS A 35 12.72 14.20 12.80
N TRP A 36 12.90 13.99 11.50
CA TRP A 36 13.06 12.65 10.92
C TRP A 36 14.31 11.96 11.45
N SER A 37 15.43 12.68 11.59
CA SER A 37 16.66 12.13 12.14
C SER A 37 16.51 11.64 13.59
N GLU A 38 15.87 12.44 14.45
CA GLU A 38 15.55 12.09 15.82
C GLU A 38 14.60 10.89 15.90
N PHE A 39 13.59 10.83 15.02
CA PHE A 39 12.68 9.70 14.95
C PHE A 39 13.42 8.41 14.57
N LEU A 40 14.34 8.45 13.60
CA LEU A 40 15.16 7.29 13.21
C LEU A 40 16.03 6.79 14.37
N ASN A 41 16.69 7.71 15.08
CA ASN A 41 17.49 7.40 16.25
C ASN A 41 16.65 6.72 17.32
N TRP A 42 15.48 7.30 17.64
CA TRP A 42 14.53 6.72 18.58
C TRP A 42 14.01 5.36 18.11
N LEU A 43 13.60 5.22 16.85
CA LEU A 43 12.98 4.00 16.35
C LEU A 43 13.98 2.83 16.32
N SER A 44 15.25 3.08 15.97
CA SER A 44 16.31 2.06 15.85
C SER A 44 16.60 1.26 17.13
N VAL A 45 16.18 1.76 18.29
CA VAL A 45 16.35 1.08 19.58
C VAL A 45 15.43 -0.14 19.68
N LYS A 46 16.00 -1.34 19.73
CA LYS A 46 15.24 -2.58 19.99
C LYS A 46 15.16 -2.92 21.47
N ARG A 47 14.02 -3.45 21.91
CA ARG A 47 13.87 -4.14 23.20
C ARG A 47 13.89 -5.65 22.98
N ILE A 48 14.53 -6.40 23.89
CA ILE A 48 14.46 -7.87 23.89
C ILE A 48 13.34 -8.27 24.85
N ASP A 49 12.36 -9.01 24.37
CA ASP A 49 11.27 -9.53 25.19
C ASP A 49 10.68 -10.80 24.53
N PRO A 50 10.81 -12.00 25.12
CA PRO A 50 10.42 -13.26 24.48
C PRO A 50 8.92 -13.51 24.47
N THR A 51 8.14 -12.78 25.26
CA THR A 51 6.71 -13.05 25.46
C THR A 51 5.82 -11.90 25.00
N ASN A 52 6.34 -10.67 24.98
CA ASN A 52 5.54 -9.50 24.65
C ASN A 52 6.14 -8.70 23.47
N LYS A 53 5.60 -8.96 22.28
CA LYS A 53 5.93 -8.20 21.05
C LYS A 53 5.59 -6.70 21.11
N TYR A 54 4.81 -6.26 22.11
CA TYR A 54 4.47 -4.86 22.36
C TYR A 54 5.17 -4.31 23.61
N ALA A 55 6.24 -4.96 24.09
CA ALA A 55 6.92 -4.53 25.31
C ALA A 55 7.52 -3.11 25.23
N ARG A 56 7.73 -2.58 24.03
CA ARG A 56 8.15 -1.18 23.81
C ARG A 56 6.95 -0.23 23.59
N GLY A 57 5.73 -0.76 23.54
CA GLY A 57 4.52 -0.06 23.15
C GLY A 57 4.33 -0.01 21.63
N LEU A 58 3.38 0.81 21.22
CA LEU A 58 2.98 1.03 19.84
C LEU A 58 2.98 2.52 19.51
N MET A 59 3.15 2.84 18.24
CA MET A 59 3.16 4.21 17.74
C MET A 59 2.04 4.46 16.73
N LEU A 60 1.47 5.67 16.76
CA LEU A 60 0.70 6.25 15.67
C LEU A 60 1.44 7.50 15.19
N CYS A 61 1.77 7.54 13.91
CA CYS A 61 2.58 8.60 13.32
C CYS A 61 1.70 9.75 12.81
N GLY A 62 1.31 10.65 13.70
CA GLY A 62 0.38 11.73 13.40
C GLY A 62 -0.30 12.32 14.63
N GLU A 63 -1.38 13.06 14.39
CA GLU A 63 -2.15 13.75 15.40
C GLU A 63 -3.50 13.07 15.66
N VAL A 64 -3.86 12.98 16.94
CA VAL A 64 -5.13 12.44 17.41
C VAL A 64 -5.78 13.51 18.28
N LYS A 65 -7.08 13.74 18.07
CA LYS A 65 -7.88 14.68 18.87
C LYS A 65 -7.75 14.38 20.36
N THR A 66 -7.66 15.43 21.16
CA THR A 66 -7.80 15.35 22.62
C THR A 66 -9.30 15.28 22.95
N GLY A 67 -9.69 14.43 23.91
CA GLY A 67 -11.05 14.39 24.41
C GLY A 67 -11.46 15.71 25.09
N GLU A 68 -12.78 15.96 25.16
CA GLU A 68 -13.36 17.21 25.67
C GLU A 68 -13.39 17.30 27.21
N ASN A 69 -13.17 16.21 27.92
CA ASN A 69 -13.11 16.20 29.38
C ASN A 69 -11.65 16.23 29.83
N ASP A 70 -11.35 17.00 30.89
CA ASP A 70 -10.01 17.33 31.45
C ASP A 70 -9.01 16.18 31.69
N ASN A 71 -9.37 14.93 31.38
CA ASN A 71 -8.45 13.81 31.26
C ASN A 71 -8.07 13.56 29.79
N VAL A 72 -6.80 13.81 29.48
CA VAL A 72 -6.16 13.59 28.17
C VAL A 72 -6.29 12.12 27.74
N ILE A 73 -7.38 11.75 27.08
CA ILE A 73 -7.48 10.47 26.40
C ILE A 73 -7.46 10.75 24.90
N LYS A 74 -6.28 10.64 24.29
CA LYS A 74 -6.14 10.55 22.83
C LYS A 74 -6.57 9.15 22.37
N ARG A 75 -7.87 8.89 22.52
CA ARG A 75 -8.48 7.61 22.14
C ARG A 75 -8.34 7.42 20.65
N ARG A 76 -7.68 6.35 20.23
CA ARG A 76 -7.50 6.06 18.81
C ARG A 76 -8.78 5.48 18.20
N ASN A 77 -9.30 6.15 17.19
CA ASN A 77 -10.27 5.64 16.23
C ASN A 77 -10.13 6.51 14.98
N ASN A 78 -10.69 6.09 13.85
CA ASN A 78 -10.51 6.83 12.59
C ASN A 78 -11.05 8.28 12.66
N ASP A 79 -12.12 8.53 13.43
CA ASP A 79 -12.73 9.86 13.56
C ASP A 79 -11.90 10.83 14.41
N ASN A 80 -11.05 10.29 15.29
CA ASN A 80 -10.16 11.02 16.16
C ASN A 80 -8.79 11.27 15.54
N VAL A 81 -8.37 10.49 14.54
CA VAL A 81 -7.11 10.78 13.82
C VAL A 81 -7.32 12.00 12.93
N VAL A 82 -6.57 13.07 13.22
CA VAL A 82 -6.63 14.33 12.47
C VAL A 82 -5.79 14.22 11.20
N ASN A 83 -4.54 13.76 11.35
CA ASN A 83 -3.58 13.68 10.27
C ASN A 83 -2.54 12.59 10.52
N ARG A 84 -1.77 12.27 9.49
CA ARG A 84 -0.61 11.37 9.53
C ARG A 84 0.63 12.11 9.05
N ASN A 85 1.74 11.99 9.77
CA ASN A 85 3.02 12.58 9.38
C ASN A 85 3.88 11.64 8.53
N MET A 86 3.51 10.36 8.47
CA MET A 86 4.27 9.33 7.75
C MET A 86 3.32 8.28 7.18
N LEU A 87 3.71 7.69 6.05
CA LEU A 87 3.11 6.45 5.55
C LEU A 87 3.80 5.27 6.23
N VAL A 88 3.01 4.32 6.72
CA VAL A 88 3.54 3.11 7.36
C VAL A 88 2.85 1.90 6.78
N ILE A 89 3.64 1.01 6.15
CA ILE A 89 3.16 -0.13 5.38
C ILE A 89 3.77 -1.41 5.95
N ASP A 90 2.91 -2.35 6.32
CA ASP A 90 3.29 -3.64 6.92
C ASP A 90 3.35 -4.73 5.85
N TYR A 91 4.47 -5.42 5.76
CA TYR A 91 4.71 -6.55 4.86
C TYR A 91 4.93 -7.81 5.68
N ASP A 92 3.85 -8.58 5.89
CA ASP A 92 3.86 -9.78 6.73
C ASP A 92 3.81 -11.12 5.93
N GLU A 93 3.48 -11.04 4.65
CA GLU A 93 3.32 -12.18 3.73
C GLU A 93 4.26 -12.06 2.53
N LEU A 94 5.57 -11.94 2.79
CA LEU A 94 6.59 -11.92 1.76
C LEU A 94 7.11 -13.33 1.47
N ASP A 95 7.32 -13.61 0.18
CA ASP A 95 8.07 -14.79 -0.26
C ASP A 95 9.56 -14.58 0.06
N SER A 96 10.21 -15.60 0.63
CA SER A 96 11.63 -15.51 1.04
C SER A 96 12.60 -15.38 -0.14
N SER A 97 12.17 -15.66 -1.36
CA SER A 97 12.95 -15.41 -2.58
C SER A 97 12.99 -13.94 -3.00
N ILE A 98 12.12 -13.09 -2.44
CA ILE A 98 12.08 -11.66 -2.75
C ILE A 98 13.11 -10.93 -1.91
N ASP A 99 14.09 -10.30 -2.57
CA ASP A 99 14.91 -9.29 -1.91
C ASP A 99 14.08 -8.02 -1.70
N PHE A 100 13.41 -7.97 -0.53
CA PHE A 100 12.52 -6.87 -0.18
C PHE A 100 13.25 -5.53 -0.13
N ILE A 101 14.46 -5.48 0.45
CA ILE A 101 15.20 -4.24 0.61
C ILE A 101 15.60 -3.68 -0.76
N GLN A 102 16.13 -4.52 -1.64
CA GLN A 102 16.48 -4.12 -3.00
C GLN A 102 15.23 -3.72 -3.81
N THR A 103 14.12 -4.46 -3.66
CA THR A 103 12.86 -4.13 -4.34
C THR A 103 12.35 -2.74 -3.94
N ILE A 104 12.39 -2.40 -2.63
CA ILE A 104 12.01 -1.07 -2.16
C ILE A 104 12.96 -0.01 -2.73
N TYR A 105 14.27 -0.26 -2.75
CA TYR A 105 15.24 0.66 -3.33
C TYR A 105 14.99 0.90 -4.84
N ASP A 106 14.71 -0.14 -5.61
CA ASP A 106 14.44 -0.02 -7.05
C ASP A 106 13.15 0.75 -7.35
N ARG A 107 12.14 0.64 -6.47
CA ARG A 107 10.82 1.27 -6.66
C ARG A 107 10.74 2.69 -6.14
N ILE A 108 11.34 2.96 -4.98
CA ILE A 108 11.22 4.24 -4.26
C ILE A 108 12.54 4.77 -3.68
N GLY A 109 13.70 4.28 -4.16
CA GLY A 109 15.04 4.69 -3.68
C GLY A 109 15.38 6.18 -3.81
N LYS A 110 14.56 6.95 -4.56
CA LYS A 110 14.66 8.42 -4.63
C LYS A 110 14.02 9.13 -3.43
N LEU A 111 13.27 8.40 -2.61
CA LEU A 111 12.57 8.92 -1.44
C LEU A 111 13.26 8.50 -0.15
N SER A 112 13.19 9.34 0.87
CA SER A 112 13.61 9.01 2.22
C SER A 112 12.68 7.93 2.78
N TYR A 113 13.25 6.92 3.44
CA TYR A 113 12.47 5.90 4.15
C TYR A 113 13.32 5.15 5.18
N CYS A 114 12.64 4.44 6.10
CA CYS A 114 13.29 3.36 6.83
C CYS A 114 12.49 2.06 6.73
N ILE A 115 13.21 0.95 6.74
CA ILE A 115 12.68 -0.41 6.81
C ILE A 115 13.15 -1.01 8.14
N TYR A 116 12.24 -1.65 8.87
CA TYR A 116 12.64 -2.45 10.02
C TYR A 116 11.90 -3.79 10.12
N SER A 117 12.57 -4.82 10.64
CA SER A 117 11.96 -6.14 10.83
C SER A 117 10.95 -6.14 11.97
N THR A 118 9.90 -6.95 11.85
CA THR A 118 8.90 -7.11 12.91
C THR A 118 9.31 -8.19 13.90
N TYR A 119 8.62 -8.27 15.04
CA TYR A 119 8.88 -9.28 16.07
C TYR A 119 8.87 -10.74 15.57
N ASN A 120 8.07 -11.02 14.53
CA ASN A 120 7.90 -12.36 13.97
C ASN A 120 8.74 -12.60 12.70
N HIS A 121 9.64 -11.68 12.37
CA HIS A 121 10.56 -11.82 11.26
C HIS A 121 11.47 -13.05 11.44
N THR A 122 11.63 -13.84 10.38
CA THR A 122 12.74 -14.79 10.21
C THR A 122 13.20 -14.76 8.74
N PRO A 123 14.40 -15.25 8.40
CA PRO A 123 14.85 -15.35 7.01
C PRO A 123 13.89 -16.13 6.10
N GLU A 124 13.24 -17.17 6.62
CA GLU A 124 12.29 -18.01 5.87
C GLU A 124 10.89 -17.40 5.76
N LYS A 125 10.54 -16.50 6.68
CA LYS A 125 9.25 -15.79 6.71
C LYS A 125 9.53 -14.30 6.94
N PRO A 126 10.09 -13.60 5.94
CA PRO A 126 10.50 -12.22 6.10
C PRO A 126 9.29 -11.34 6.37
N ARG A 127 9.39 -10.54 7.43
CA ARG A 127 8.41 -9.53 7.79
C ARG A 127 9.06 -8.19 8.04
N TYR A 128 8.53 -7.15 7.41
CA TYR A 128 9.08 -5.81 7.48
C TYR A 128 7.99 -4.77 7.62
N ARG A 129 8.39 -3.62 8.13
CA ARG A 129 7.61 -2.39 8.07
C ARG A 129 8.40 -1.32 7.35
N LEU A 130 7.76 -0.71 6.36
CA LEU A 130 8.28 0.43 5.61
C LEU A 130 7.67 1.71 6.19
N VAL A 131 8.50 2.69 6.51
CA VAL A 131 8.09 4.00 7.01
C VAL A 131 8.63 5.08 6.07
N ILE A 132 7.74 5.94 5.56
CA ILE A 132 8.08 7.01 4.61
C ILE A 132 7.64 8.35 5.22
N PRO A 133 8.56 9.28 5.53
CA PRO A 133 8.23 10.60 6.06
C PRO A 133 7.58 11.50 5.01
N LEU A 134 6.63 12.33 5.45
CA LEU A 134 5.92 13.30 4.61
C LEU A 134 6.43 14.73 4.90
N SER A 135 6.49 15.57 3.86
CA SER A 135 6.95 16.96 3.98
C SER A 135 6.04 17.83 4.86
N ARG A 136 4.74 17.50 4.88
CA ARG A 136 3.75 18.10 5.79
C ARG A 136 2.69 17.06 6.21
N PRO A 137 1.96 17.28 7.32
CA PRO A 137 0.89 16.38 7.74
C PRO A 137 -0.14 16.12 6.62
N LEU A 138 -0.49 14.85 6.43
CA LEU A 138 -1.53 14.39 5.51
C LEU A 138 -2.85 14.22 6.26
N ASP A 139 -3.93 14.84 5.78
CA ASP A 139 -5.27 14.65 6.32
C ASP A 139 -5.63 13.14 6.37
N SER A 140 -6.17 12.69 7.50
CA SER A 140 -6.47 11.28 7.74
C SER A 140 -7.41 10.68 6.68
N LYS A 141 -8.29 11.49 6.06
CA LYS A 141 -9.19 11.08 4.98
C LYS A 141 -8.46 10.66 3.70
N CYS A 142 -7.27 11.21 3.47
CA CYS A 142 -6.44 10.88 2.31
C CYS A 142 -5.49 9.71 2.56
N TYR A 143 -5.27 9.33 3.82
CA TYR A 143 -4.27 8.31 4.20
C TYR A 143 -4.48 6.97 3.50
N LYS A 144 -5.71 6.46 3.47
CA LYS A 144 -6.04 5.19 2.80
C LYS A 144 -5.61 5.19 1.33
N ASN A 145 -5.86 6.28 0.61
CA ASN A 145 -5.56 6.36 -0.81
C ASN A 145 -4.06 6.55 -1.05
N ALA A 146 -3.37 7.29 -0.18
CA ALA A 146 -1.92 7.38 -0.21
C ALA A 146 -1.23 6.01 -0.03
N ILE A 147 -1.69 5.21 0.94
CA ILE A 147 -1.20 3.83 1.15
C ILE A 147 -1.51 2.94 -0.05
N ALA A 148 -2.71 3.06 -0.64
CA ALA A 148 -3.08 2.29 -1.82
C ALA A 148 -2.19 2.63 -3.03
N LEU A 149 -1.95 3.92 -3.28
CA LEU A 149 -1.09 4.40 -4.36
C LEU A 149 0.35 3.88 -4.23
N PHE A 150 0.92 3.95 -3.03
CA PHE A 150 2.26 3.41 -2.78
C PHE A 150 2.30 1.89 -2.85
N GLY A 151 1.28 1.21 -2.32
CA GLY A 151 1.17 -0.24 -2.40
C GLY A 151 1.11 -0.74 -3.85
N GLU A 152 0.35 -0.06 -4.71
CA GLU A 152 0.30 -0.34 -6.15
C GLU A 152 1.64 -0.07 -6.84
N HIS A 153 2.27 1.07 -6.56
CA HIS A 153 3.57 1.44 -7.13
C HIS A 153 4.68 0.46 -6.74
N ILE A 154 4.70 -0.01 -5.49
CA ILE A 154 5.66 -1.01 -5.01
C ILE A 154 5.36 -2.38 -5.65
N GLY A 155 4.09 -2.74 -5.77
CA GLY A 155 3.64 -3.96 -6.44
C GLY A 155 3.83 -5.24 -5.61
N LEU A 156 4.07 -5.10 -4.30
CA LEU A 156 4.15 -6.21 -3.34
C LEU A 156 2.89 -6.28 -2.47
N LYS A 157 2.47 -7.48 -2.09
CA LYS A 157 1.35 -7.68 -1.16
C LYS A 157 1.72 -7.12 0.23
N TYR A 158 0.86 -6.27 0.78
CA TYR A 158 0.99 -5.71 2.13
C TYR A 158 -0.27 -5.98 2.96
N ASP A 159 -0.19 -5.81 4.28
CA ASP A 159 -1.34 -5.91 5.17
C ASP A 159 -2.30 -4.73 4.96
N GLU A 160 -3.54 -5.05 4.57
CA GLU A 160 -4.62 -4.10 4.34
C GLU A 160 -4.93 -3.21 5.56
N SER A 161 -4.59 -3.65 6.78
CA SER A 161 -4.69 -2.82 7.99
C SER A 161 -3.84 -1.55 7.91
N SER A 162 -2.79 -1.55 7.07
CA SER A 162 -1.95 -0.37 6.78
C SER A 162 -2.75 0.81 6.21
N LYS A 163 -3.92 0.57 5.60
CA LYS A 163 -4.82 1.60 5.07
C LYS A 163 -5.65 2.31 6.15
N VAL A 164 -5.69 1.77 7.37
CA VAL A 164 -6.51 2.31 8.46
C VAL A 164 -5.75 3.46 9.14
N ALA A 165 -6.31 4.66 9.13
CA ALA A 165 -5.65 5.86 9.67
C ALA A 165 -5.33 5.74 11.17
N SER A 166 -6.18 5.05 11.94
CA SER A 166 -5.95 4.77 13.36
C SER A 166 -5.11 3.53 13.65
N GLN A 167 -4.56 2.87 12.62
CA GLN A 167 -3.67 1.72 12.82
C GLN A 167 -2.40 2.18 13.52
N VAL A 168 -2.12 1.53 14.65
CA VAL A 168 -0.88 1.65 15.41
C VAL A 168 0.11 0.58 14.99
N GLN A 169 1.39 0.90 15.07
CA GLN A 169 2.48 -0.01 14.70
C GLN A 169 3.33 -0.34 15.92
N ALA A 170 3.68 -1.62 16.05
CA ALA A 170 4.56 -2.06 17.14
C ALA A 170 5.95 -1.43 16.98
N LEU A 171 6.47 -0.87 18.08
CA LEU A 171 7.86 -0.44 18.13
C LEU A 171 8.80 -1.66 18.16
N PRO A 172 10.06 -1.53 17.68
CA PRO A 172 11.00 -2.64 17.64
C PRO A 172 11.17 -3.42 18.94
N VAL A 173 10.72 -4.67 18.89
CA VAL A 173 10.94 -5.71 19.89
C VAL A 173 11.46 -6.95 19.17
N VAL A 174 12.44 -7.64 19.75
CA VAL A 174 12.94 -8.94 19.30
C VAL A 174 12.78 -9.99 20.40
N LYS A 175 12.68 -11.27 20.03
CA LYS A 175 12.41 -12.37 20.97
C LYS A 175 13.59 -12.60 21.93
N ASP A 176 14.80 -12.56 21.38
CA ASP A 176 16.03 -12.84 22.10
C ASP A 176 17.19 -12.01 21.51
N LYS A 177 18.41 -12.22 22.03
CA LYS A 177 19.62 -11.50 21.58
C LYS A 177 20.08 -11.91 20.19
N ASP A 178 19.78 -13.15 19.79
CA ASP A 178 20.27 -13.77 18.56
C ASP A 178 19.28 -13.57 17.39
N SER A 179 18.06 -13.16 17.71
CA SER A 179 17.03 -12.75 16.76
C SER A 179 17.53 -11.66 15.82
N GLU A 180 17.40 -11.91 14.52
CA GLU A 180 17.79 -10.95 13.50
C GLU A 180 16.95 -9.67 13.60
N PHE A 181 17.63 -8.54 13.75
CA PHE A 181 17.00 -7.23 13.69
C PHE A 181 17.54 -6.47 12.48
N ILE A 182 16.68 -6.30 11.48
CA ILE A 182 16.99 -5.53 10.29
C ILE A 182 16.47 -4.11 10.54
N PHE A 183 17.34 -3.13 10.37
CA PHE A 183 16.99 -1.71 10.35
C PHE A 183 17.80 -1.04 9.24
N LYS A 184 17.13 -0.56 8.21
CA LYS A 184 17.74 0.07 7.02
C LYS A 184 17.14 1.44 6.81
N VAL A 185 17.98 2.41 6.48
CA VAL A 185 17.59 3.79 6.20
C VAL A 185 18.07 4.15 4.81
N ASN A 186 17.22 4.82 4.04
CA ASN A 186 17.59 5.51 2.81
C ASN A 186 17.42 7.01 3.04
N ASP A 187 18.53 7.76 3.02
CA ASP A 187 18.49 9.22 3.07
C ASP A 187 18.41 9.78 1.65
N ALA A 188 17.23 10.26 1.29
CA ALA A 188 16.92 10.87 0.00
C ALA A 188 15.79 11.90 0.21
N LEU A 189 15.07 12.28 -0.84
CA LEU A 189 14.07 13.35 -0.75
C LEU A 189 12.90 12.95 0.17
N ILE A 190 12.50 13.84 1.08
CA ILE A 190 11.26 13.67 1.84
C ILE A 190 10.08 13.67 0.86
N LEU A 191 9.11 12.78 1.06
CA LEU A 191 7.96 12.68 0.18
C LEU A 191 7.10 13.96 0.25
N ASP A 192 6.96 14.63 -0.87
CA ASP A 192 6.11 15.82 -0.99
C ASP A 192 4.62 15.42 -0.85
N THR A 193 3.99 15.89 0.23
CA THR A 193 2.58 15.60 0.52
C THR A 193 1.62 16.21 -0.51
N ASP A 194 1.94 17.37 -1.09
CA ASP A 194 1.11 18.02 -2.10
C ASP A 194 1.18 17.29 -3.45
N GLU A 195 2.37 16.84 -3.83
CA GLU A 195 2.53 15.98 -5.02
C GLU A 195 1.80 14.65 -4.83
N LEU A 196 1.92 14.03 -3.65
CA LEU A 196 1.18 12.84 -3.29
C LEU A 196 -0.34 13.04 -3.43
N LEU A 197 -0.87 14.15 -2.90
CA LEU A 197 -2.31 14.45 -2.98
C LEU A 197 -2.77 14.66 -4.42
N LYS A 198 -1.99 15.38 -5.24
CA LYS A 198 -2.28 15.51 -6.67
C LYS A 198 -2.34 14.14 -7.35
N ASN A 199 -1.39 13.25 -7.07
CA ASN A 199 -1.38 11.91 -7.65
C ASN A 199 -2.55 11.05 -7.15
N VAL A 200 -2.93 11.18 -5.87
CA VAL A 200 -4.13 10.54 -5.32
C VAL A 200 -5.39 11.08 -5.98
N ASP A 201 -5.51 12.38 -6.21
CA ASP A 201 -6.68 12.97 -6.85
C ASP A 201 -6.73 12.66 -8.34
N ILE A 202 -5.59 12.60 -9.05
CA ILE A 202 -5.51 12.06 -10.41
C ILE A 202 -5.95 10.59 -10.44
N GLN A 203 -5.51 9.77 -9.47
CA GLN A 203 -5.96 8.38 -9.37
C GLN A 203 -7.45 8.28 -9.03
N LYS A 204 -7.99 9.20 -8.21
CA LYS A 204 -9.44 9.31 -7.95
C LYS A 204 -10.21 9.85 -9.14
N ASP A 205 -9.67 10.71 -9.99
CA ASP A 205 -10.35 11.15 -11.20
C ASP A 205 -10.34 10.01 -12.22
N LYS A 206 -9.21 9.31 -12.32
CA LYS A 206 -9.09 7.99 -12.96
C LYS A 206 -9.93 6.90 -12.27
N GLY A 207 -10.42 7.11 -11.03
CA GLY A 207 -11.09 6.13 -10.16
C GLY A 207 -12.42 6.53 -9.47
N GLY A 208 -13.08 7.62 -9.87
CA GLY A 208 -14.26 8.20 -9.21
C GLY A 208 -15.50 7.32 -9.25
N THR A 209 -16.10 7.11 -8.08
CA THR A 209 -17.38 6.41 -7.85
C THR A 209 -17.53 5.11 -8.62
N ALA A 210 -17.15 4.01 -7.96
CA ALA A 210 -17.49 2.66 -8.35
C ALA A 210 -19.02 2.46 -8.41
N SER A 211 -19.62 2.81 -9.54
CA SER A 211 -20.45 1.83 -10.24
C SER A 211 -19.51 0.72 -10.74
N PRO A 212 -19.84 -0.57 -10.63
CA PRO A 212 -18.96 -1.68 -11.03
C PRO A 212 -18.68 -1.74 -12.55
N PHE A 213 -19.05 -0.70 -13.28
CA PHE A 213 -18.92 -0.58 -14.72
C PHE A 213 -18.40 0.81 -15.10
N ARG A 214 -17.13 1.11 -14.82
CA ARG A 214 -16.49 2.27 -15.46
C ARG A 214 -16.25 1.96 -16.94
N LYS A 215 -16.83 2.81 -17.80
CA LYS A 215 -16.55 2.85 -19.23
C LYS A 215 -15.08 3.22 -19.40
N ARG A 216 -14.31 2.33 -20.03
CA ARG A 216 -12.93 2.63 -20.43
C ARG A 216 -12.93 3.79 -21.41
N ASP A 217 -11.93 4.65 -21.30
CA ASP A 217 -11.72 5.79 -22.20
C ASP A 217 -11.69 5.31 -23.68
N PRO A 218 -12.26 6.05 -24.65
CA PRO A 218 -12.21 5.67 -26.06
C PRO A 218 -10.79 5.36 -26.56
N SER A 219 -9.78 6.11 -26.10
CA SER A 219 -8.37 5.92 -26.48
C SER A 219 -7.83 4.54 -26.09
N HIS A 220 -8.34 3.94 -25.00
CA HIS A 220 -7.97 2.59 -24.63
C HIS A 220 -8.44 1.59 -25.69
N TRP A 221 -9.70 1.70 -26.14
CA TRP A 221 -10.25 0.80 -27.15
C TRP A 221 -9.56 0.98 -28.51
N GLU A 222 -9.23 2.21 -28.87
CA GLU A 222 -8.45 2.51 -30.07
C GLU A 222 -7.07 1.83 -30.03
N SER A 223 -6.36 1.92 -28.90
CA SER A 223 -5.01 1.35 -28.77
C SER A 223 -4.94 -0.17 -28.92
N ILE A 224 -6.05 -0.87 -28.64
CA ILE A 224 -6.12 -2.35 -28.69
C ILE A 224 -6.95 -2.88 -29.86
N ALA A 225 -7.54 -2.00 -30.69
CA ALA A 225 -8.54 -2.39 -31.69
C ALA A 225 -7.99 -3.38 -32.74
N MET A 226 -6.70 -3.29 -33.05
CA MET A 226 -6.03 -4.08 -34.10
C MET A 226 -5.23 -5.28 -33.55
N GLY A 227 -5.56 -5.74 -32.34
CA GLY A 227 -4.85 -6.83 -31.67
C GLY A 227 -3.66 -6.34 -30.83
N VAL A 228 -3.15 -7.23 -29.97
CA VAL A 228 -2.04 -6.94 -29.05
C VAL A 228 -1.02 -8.08 -29.02
N GLY A 229 0.10 -7.85 -28.33
CA GLY A 229 1.17 -8.83 -28.15
C GLY A 229 0.84 -9.96 -27.17
N ALA A 230 1.72 -10.96 -27.12
CA ALA A 230 1.56 -12.20 -26.34
C ALA A 230 1.21 -11.97 -24.85
N GLY A 231 1.76 -10.93 -24.23
CA GLY A 231 1.62 -10.65 -22.79
C GLY A 231 0.23 -10.22 -22.36
N GLU A 232 -0.58 -9.67 -23.27
CA GLU A 232 -1.84 -8.99 -22.90
C GLU A 232 -3.07 -9.56 -23.63
N ARG A 233 -2.88 -10.33 -24.71
CA ARG A 233 -3.95 -10.80 -25.60
C ARG A 233 -5.11 -11.54 -24.92
N ASN A 234 -4.82 -12.37 -23.91
CA ASN A 234 -5.86 -13.12 -23.18
C ASN A 234 -6.66 -12.26 -22.21
N ILE A 235 -5.99 -11.28 -21.61
CA ILE A 235 -6.64 -10.30 -20.73
C ILE A 235 -7.54 -9.42 -21.60
N VAL A 236 -7.04 -8.88 -22.70
CA VAL A 236 -7.80 -8.00 -23.59
C VAL A 236 -8.97 -8.73 -24.28
N LEU A 237 -8.81 -9.99 -24.67
CA LEU A 237 -9.92 -10.82 -25.18
C LEU A 237 -11.10 -10.87 -24.20
N THR A 238 -10.79 -11.12 -22.92
CA THR A 238 -11.78 -11.16 -21.85
C THR A 238 -12.49 -9.82 -21.68
N GLN A 239 -11.73 -8.73 -21.82
CA GLN A 239 -12.23 -7.38 -21.71
C GLN A 239 -13.19 -6.99 -22.84
N LEU A 240 -12.85 -7.36 -24.09
CA LEU A 240 -13.67 -7.08 -25.28
C LEU A 240 -15.00 -7.81 -25.23
N ILE A 241 -15.00 -9.11 -24.95
CA ILE A 241 -16.21 -9.92 -24.86
C ILE A 241 -17.16 -9.35 -23.80
N GLY A 242 -16.62 -9.06 -22.60
CA GLY A 242 -17.43 -8.47 -21.53
C GLY A 242 -17.95 -7.07 -21.86
N TYR A 243 -17.19 -6.27 -22.61
CA TYR A 243 -17.62 -4.93 -23.00
C TYR A 243 -18.76 -4.95 -24.02
N LEU A 244 -18.64 -5.76 -25.07
CA LEU A 244 -19.65 -5.87 -26.12
C LEU A 244 -20.97 -6.43 -25.57
N LEU A 245 -20.91 -7.47 -24.74
CA LEU A 245 -22.11 -8.04 -24.09
C LEU A 245 -22.86 -6.99 -23.24
N ARG A 246 -22.14 -6.19 -22.43
CA ARG A 246 -22.73 -5.09 -21.65
C ARG A 246 -23.31 -3.94 -22.48
N ARG A 247 -23.02 -3.89 -23.77
CA ARG A 247 -23.60 -2.94 -24.72
C ARG A 247 -24.75 -3.56 -25.52
N TYR A 248 -25.25 -4.72 -25.06
CA TYR A 248 -26.35 -5.46 -25.67
C TYR A 248 -26.07 -5.86 -27.13
N VAL A 249 -24.80 -6.07 -27.48
CA VAL A 249 -24.42 -6.66 -28.77
C VAL A 249 -24.82 -8.14 -28.74
N GLU A 250 -25.48 -8.60 -29.81
CA GLU A 250 -25.97 -9.99 -29.91
C GLU A 250 -24.82 -11.00 -29.69
N PRO A 251 -25.00 -12.06 -28.87
CA PRO A 251 -23.92 -12.95 -28.46
C PRO A 251 -23.13 -13.61 -29.61
N SER A 252 -23.79 -14.00 -30.69
CA SER A 252 -23.15 -14.60 -31.87
C SER A 252 -22.26 -13.56 -32.58
N LEU A 253 -22.69 -12.30 -32.65
CA LEU A 253 -21.90 -11.19 -33.15
C LEU A 253 -20.72 -10.86 -32.23
N VAL A 254 -20.90 -10.92 -30.90
CA VAL A 254 -19.79 -10.80 -29.96
C VAL A 254 -18.74 -11.89 -30.16
N TYR A 255 -19.18 -13.14 -30.34
CA TYR A 255 -18.28 -14.25 -30.63
C TYR A 255 -17.49 -14.01 -31.92
N GLY A 256 -18.16 -13.62 -33.00
CA GLY A 256 -17.51 -13.32 -34.29
C GLY A 256 -16.49 -12.19 -34.20
N LEU A 257 -16.84 -11.08 -33.53
CA LEU A 257 -15.95 -9.93 -33.33
C LEU A 257 -14.72 -10.29 -32.47
N ALA A 258 -14.94 -11.00 -31.36
CA ALA A 258 -13.87 -11.45 -30.49
C ALA A 258 -12.95 -12.46 -31.20
N TYR A 259 -13.51 -13.35 -32.03
CA TYR A 259 -12.76 -14.30 -32.84
C TYR A 259 -11.87 -13.57 -33.85
N GLY A 260 -12.43 -12.66 -34.64
CA GLY A 260 -11.68 -11.88 -35.63
C GLY A 260 -10.58 -11.02 -34.99
N TRP A 261 -10.85 -10.39 -33.85
CA TRP A 261 -9.85 -9.64 -33.09
C TRP A 261 -8.73 -10.55 -32.56
N ALA A 262 -9.07 -11.71 -32.02
CA ALA A 262 -8.11 -12.66 -31.45
C ALA A 262 -7.15 -13.24 -32.50
N LYS A 263 -7.56 -13.29 -33.77
CA LYS A 263 -6.72 -13.68 -34.91
C LYS A 263 -5.76 -12.59 -35.38
N GLN A 264 -6.01 -11.33 -35.03
CA GLN A 264 -5.13 -10.20 -35.31
C GLN A 264 -4.02 -10.03 -34.26
N CYS A 265 -4.13 -10.69 -33.10
CA CYS A 265 -3.09 -10.67 -32.08
C CYS A 265 -1.79 -11.34 -32.53
N THR A 266 -0.67 -10.97 -31.91
CA THR A 266 0.65 -11.55 -32.19
C THR A 266 1.25 -12.20 -30.94
N PRO A 267 1.30 -13.55 -30.84
CA PRO A 267 0.75 -14.51 -31.79
C PRO A 267 -0.80 -14.56 -31.76
N PRO A 268 -1.44 -15.15 -32.78
CA PRO A 268 -2.89 -15.38 -32.75
C PRO A 268 -3.30 -16.28 -31.58
N ILE A 269 -4.51 -16.06 -31.05
CA ILE A 269 -5.07 -16.93 -30.00
C ILE A 269 -5.70 -18.18 -30.64
N GLY A 270 -5.56 -19.33 -29.97
CA GLY A 270 -6.11 -20.61 -30.43
C GLY A 270 -7.63 -20.69 -30.33
N ASP A 271 -8.28 -21.39 -31.27
CA ASP A 271 -9.76 -21.45 -31.37
C ASP A 271 -10.44 -21.96 -30.10
N LYS A 272 -9.83 -22.99 -29.48
CA LYS A 272 -10.32 -23.59 -28.24
C LYS A 272 -10.29 -22.58 -27.08
N GLU A 273 -9.26 -21.74 -27.02
CA GLU A 273 -9.09 -20.73 -25.98
C GLU A 273 -10.08 -19.57 -26.16
N ILE A 274 -10.28 -19.12 -27.40
CA ILE A 274 -11.29 -18.09 -27.73
C ILE A 274 -12.69 -18.58 -27.30
N THR A 275 -13.04 -19.79 -27.72
CA THR A 275 -14.35 -20.39 -27.42
C THR A 275 -14.57 -20.60 -25.93
N LYS A 276 -13.53 -21.05 -25.20
CA LYS A 276 -13.58 -21.22 -23.74
C LYS A 276 -13.80 -19.89 -23.03
N THR A 277 -13.06 -18.85 -23.42
CA THR A 277 -13.16 -17.52 -22.82
C THR A 277 -14.53 -16.90 -23.06
N PHE A 278 -15.04 -16.97 -24.29
CA PHE A 278 -16.40 -16.52 -24.62
C PHE A 278 -17.47 -17.21 -23.77
N LYS A 279 -17.49 -18.55 -23.75
CA LYS A 279 -18.46 -19.32 -22.97
C LYS A 279 -18.41 -18.98 -21.47
N SER A 280 -17.20 -18.80 -20.93
CA SER A 280 -17.01 -18.45 -19.51
C SER A 280 -17.63 -17.09 -19.17
N ILE A 281 -17.41 -16.08 -20.03
CA ILE A 281 -17.91 -14.73 -19.81
C ILE A 281 -19.42 -14.66 -20.07
N TYR A 282 -19.90 -15.29 -21.14
CA TYR A 282 -21.32 -15.34 -21.48
C TYR A 282 -22.14 -15.98 -20.34
N THR A 283 -21.70 -17.12 -19.81
CA THR A 283 -22.35 -17.77 -18.65
C THR A 283 -22.39 -16.85 -17.43
N LYS A 284 -21.33 -16.06 -17.19
CA LYS A 284 -21.31 -15.09 -16.08
C LYS A 284 -22.22 -13.88 -16.33
N HIS A 285 -22.43 -13.52 -17.59
CA HIS A 285 -23.27 -12.40 -17.99
C HIS A 285 -24.75 -12.75 -17.83
N THR A 286 -25.18 -13.92 -18.34
CA THR A 286 -26.58 -14.38 -18.26
C THR A 286 -27.03 -14.78 -16.86
N ARG A 287 -26.11 -14.96 -15.90
CA ARG A 287 -26.44 -15.17 -14.47
C ARG A 287 -26.70 -13.88 -13.70
N LYS A 288 -26.39 -12.72 -14.30
CA LYS A 288 -26.52 -11.39 -13.68
C LYS A 288 -27.70 -10.59 -14.23
N GLU A 289 -28.34 -11.09 -15.29
CA GLU A 289 -29.64 -10.66 -15.79
C GLU A 289 -30.76 -11.44 -15.09
#